data_AF-A0A087TTW9-F1
#
_entry.id   AF-A0A087TTW9-F1
#
_cell.length_a   1.000
_cell.length_b   1.000
_cell.length_c   1.000
_cell.angle_alpha   90.00
_cell.angle_beta   90.00
_cell.angle_gamma   90.00
#
_symmetry.space_group_name_H-M   'P 1'
#
loop_
_entity.id
_entity.type
_entity.pdbx_description
1 polymer ?
#
loop_
_entity_poly.entity_id
_entity_poly.type
_entity_poly.pdbx_seq_one_letter_code
_entity_poly.pdbx_strand_id
1 'polypeptide(L)'
;MPVTLNEPLCVLQRLCEELEYSELLDKAAETADKYERMVYIAAFAVSAYSSSYHRAGHKPFNPVLGETFECIREDKGFQFIAEQVSHHPPVSVCHAESKNFIFQQDMRIKTKFWGKSMEILPLGTIHVFLPKTNDHYQWNKVTTCVHNLFSGQRWADQYGEMLITEENGDATCKLTFVKASYWSSKRHEVFGAVLSRDGKVVHNLFGKWTEALYCGVAPTVKCIWRPGTMPEDYELYYGFTRFAIELNELDPELEKLLPPTDTRFRPDQRLLEEGNIAAAEISKQQIEQSQRDRRKRREELGIEYV
;
A
#
# COMPACT_ATOMS: atom_id res chain seq x y z
N MET A 1 -2.34 -21.54 4.90
CA MET A 1 -0.98 -21.00 5.10
C MET A 1 -0.79 -20.83 6.60
N PRO A 2 0.31 -21.35 7.19
CA PRO A 2 0.58 -21.21 8.62
C PRO A 2 0.67 -19.75 9.03
N VAL A 3 0.18 -19.42 10.22
CA VAL A 3 0.21 -18.06 10.79
C VAL A 3 1.64 -17.53 10.98
N THR A 4 2.64 -18.40 11.08
CA THR A 4 4.06 -18.01 11.19
C THR A 4 4.65 -17.35 9.95
N LEU A 5 3.96 -17.48 8.79
CA LEU A 5 4.33 -16.75 7.58
C LEU A 5 3.65 -15.37 7.51
N ASN A 6 2.72 -15.10 8.42
CA ASN A 6 2.05 -13.82 8.51
C ASN A 6 2.88 -12.80 9.31
N GLU A 7 2.62 -11.54 9.01
CA GLU A 7 2.90 -10.41 9.90
C GLU A 7 1.57 -10.00 10.58
N PRO A 8 1.60 -9.34 11.75
CA PRO A 8 0.41 -8.94 12.50
C PRO A 8 -0.30 -7.71 11.91
N LEU A 9 -0.37 -7.60 10.59
CA LEU A 9 -1.16 -6.61 9.85
C LEU A 9 -1.97 -7.30 8.74
N CYS A 10 -3.16 -6.77 8.43
CA CYS A 10 -4.00 -7.25 7.34
C CYS A 10 -3.83 -6.39 6.07
N VAL A 11 -4.46 -6.82 4.97
CA VAL A 11 -4.43 -6.07 3.71
C VAL A 11 -5.06 -4.68 3.84
N LEU A 12 -6.08 -4.48 4.69
CA LEU A 12 -6.70 -3.16 4.90
C LEU A 12 -5.73 -2.18 5.57
N GLN A 13 -4.95 -2.65 6.53
CA GLN A 13 -3.87 -1.87 7.15
C GLN A 13 -2.75 -1.57 6.15
N ARG A 14 -2.39 -2.53 5.28
CA ARG A 14 -1.43 -2.30 4.18
C ARG A 14 -1.88 -1.22 3.20
N LEU A 15 -3.19 -1.05 2.96
CA LEU A 15 -3.72 0.07 2.19
C LEU A 15 -3.51 1.40 2.90
N CYS A 16 -3.67 1.44 4.22
CA CYS A 16 -3.42 2.64 5.01
C CYS A 16 -1.93 3.03 5.04
N GLU A 17 -1.00 2.06 4.97
CA GLU A 17 0.45 2.33 4.88
C GLU A 17 0.86 3.17 3.66
N GLU A 18 0.05 3.18 2.60
CA GLU A 18 0.33 4.02 1.43
C GLU A 18 0.24 5.52 1.76
N LEU A 19 -0.41 5.87 2.89
CA LEU A 19 -0.48 7.23 3.42
C LEU A 19 0.64 7.58 4.41
N GLU A 20 1.67 6.73 4.57
CA GLU A 20 2.83 7.03 5.44
C GLU A 20 3.49 8.37 5.07
N TYR A 21 3.53 8.72 3.79
CA TYR A 21 4.09 9.96 3.25
C TYR A 21 3.02 10.92 2.70
N SER A 22 1.84 10.96 3.34
CA SER A 22 0.71 11.81 2.94
C SER A 22 1.04 13.31 2.85
N GLU A 23 2.09 13.79 3.54
CA GLU A 23 2.55 15.17 3.44
C GLU A 23 3.02 15.57 2.02
N LEU A 24 3.30 14.60 1.15
CA LEU A 24 3.53 14.85 -0.27
C LEU A 24 2.26 15.33 -0.99
N LEU A 25 1.09 14.83 -0.59
CA LEU A 25 -0.20 15.29 -1.10
C LEU A 25 -0.54 16.69 -0.59
N ASP A 26 -0.19 17.01 0.66
CA ASP A 26 -0.33 18.38 1.19
C ASP A 26 0.54 19.37 0.42
N LYS A 27 1.80 19.00 0.12
CA LYS A 27 2.68 19.82 -0.74
C LYS A 27 2.12 19.96 -2.16
N ALA A 28 1.55 18.89 -2.72
CA ALA A 28 0.91 18.95 -4.03
C ALA A 28 -0.28 19.93 -4.02
N ALA A 29 -1.16 19.85 -3.03
CA ALA A 29 -2.32 20.75 -2.91
C ALA A 29 -1.93 22.23 -2.84
N GLU A 30 -0.79 22.55 -2.22
CA GLU A 30 -0.27 23.92 -2.08
C GLU A 30 0.55 24.41 -3.27
N THR A 31 0.86 23.55 -4.25
CA THR A 31 1.72 23.90 -5.38
C THR A 31 0.91 24.44 -6.56
N ALA A 32 1.21 25.67 -7.00
CA ALA A 32 0.46 26.34 -8.07
C ALA A 32 0.75 25.78 -9.47
N ASP A 33 2.00 25.38 -9.75
CA ASP A 33 2.37 24.80 -11.04
C ASP A 33 1.92 23.34 -11.15
N LYS A 34 1.17 23.01 -12.21
CA LYS A 34 0.60 21.67 -12.39
C LYS A 34 1.64 20.57 -12.64
N TYR A 35 2.79 20.91 -13.21
CA TYR A 35 3.85 19.95 -13.46
C TYR A 35 4.65 19.68 -12.18
N GLU A 36 4.90 20.70 -11.36
CA GLU A 36 5.46 20.53 -10.02
C GLU A 36 4.50 19.76 -9.10
N ARG A 37 3.18 19.97 -9.19
CA ARG A 37 2.19 19.10 -8.52
C ARG A 37 2.33 17.65 -8.92
N MET A 38 2.40 17.36 -10.22
CA MET A 38 2.58 16.01 -10.74
C MET A 38 3.87 15.35 -10.21
N VAL A 39 4.95 16.12 -9.97
CA VAL A 39 6.18 15.60 -9.33
C VAL A 39 5.91 15.11 -7.90
N TYR A 40 5.11 15.82 -7.10
CA TYR A 40 4.74 15.39 -5.75
C TYR A 40 3.79 14.19 -5.76
N ILE A 41 2.80 14.15 -6.67
CA ILE A 41 1.93 12.98 -6.86
C ILE A 41 2.75 11.75 -7.26
N ALA A 42 3.72 11.91 -8.17
CA ALA A 42 4.64 10.84 -8.55
C ALA A 42 5.51 10.36 -7.40
N ALA A 43 6.01 11.28 -6.56
CA ALA A 43 6.75 10.93 -5.36
C ALA A 43 5.89 10.15 -4.36
N PHE A 44 4.65 10.57 -4.15
CA PHE A 44 3.68 9.87 -3.29
C PHE A 44 3.43 8.45 -3.81
N ALA A 45 3.16 8.29 -5.10
CA ALA A 45 2.93 7.00 -5.73
C ALA A 45 4.14 6.04 -5.63
N VAL A 46 5.38 6.56 -5.72
CA VAL A 46 6.60 5.76 -5.51
C VAL A 46 6.78 5.39 -4.04
N SER A 47 6.46 6.31 -3.12
CA SER A 47 6.67 6.11 -1.68
C SER A 47 5.89 4.92 -1.10
N ALA A 48 4.72 4.60 -1.68
CA ALA A 48 3.88 3.48 -1.31
C ALA A 48 4.57 2.11 -1.40
N TYR A 49 5.67 1.99 -2.14
CA TYR A 49 6.43 0.74 -2.27
C TYR A 49 7.55 0.60 -1.24
N SER A 50 7.95 1.69 -0.58
CA SER A 50 9.15 1.71 0.26
C SER A 50 9.11 0.72 1.43
N SER A 51 7.97 0.62 2.12
CA SER A 51 7.79 -0.31 3.25
C SER A 51 7.89 -1.79 2.86
N SER A 52 7.73 -2.13 1.57
CA SER A 52 7.86 -3.51 1.10
C SER A 52 9.29 -4.05 1.14
N TYR A 53 10.30 -3.18 1.19
CA TYR A 53 11.71 -3.57 1.13
C TYR A 53 12.12 -4.47 2.30
N HIS A 54 11.73 -4.08 3.52
CA HIS A 54 12.08 -4.80 4.74
C HIS A 54 11.11 -5.95 5.08
N ARG A 55 10.05 -6.13 4.29
CA ARG A 55 8.90 -6.99 4.63
C ARG A 55 8.68 -8.15 3.66
N ALA A 56 9.64 -8.40 2.77
CA ALA A 56 9.55 -9.47 1.75
C ALA A 56 9.39 -10.89 2.33
N GLY A 57 9.75 -11.08 3.61
CA GLY A 57 9.63 -12.36 4.30
C GLY A 57 8.22 -12.71 4.75
N HIS A 58 7.34 -11.71 4.88
CA HIS A 58 6.07 -11.84 5.58
C HIS A 58 4.89 -11.54 4.67
N LYS A 59 3.73 -12.10 5.02
CA LYS A 59 2.47 -11.89 4.30
C LYS A 59 1.44 -11.24 5.22
N PRO A 60 0.73 -10.18 4.80
CA PRO A 60 -0.39 -9.68 5.58
C PRO A 60 -1.50 -10.73 5.71
N PHE A 61 -2.29 -10.65 6.79
CA PHE A 61 -3.52 -11.41 6.89
C PHE A 61 -4.45 -11.06 5.74
N ASN A 62 -5.11 -12.07 5.18
CA ASN A 62 -6.20 -11.85 4.23
C ASN A 62 -7.44 -11.46 5.05
N PRO A 63 -8.01 -10.26 4.87
CA PRO A 63 -9.21 -9.86 5.59
C PRO A 63 -10.38 -10.80 5.27
N VAL A 64 -11.27 -10.99 6.24
CA VAL A 64 -12.55 -11.66 5.97
C VAL A 64 -13.53 -10.69 5.31
N LEU A 65 -14.49 -11.21 4.56
CA LEU A 65 -15.56 -10.42 3.96
C LEU A 65 -16.31 -9.61 5.03
N GLY A 66 -16.39 -8.30 4.84
CA GLY A 66 -16.99 -7.35 5.80
C GLY A 66 -16.07 -6.92 6.95
N GLU A 67 -14.81 -7.36 6.97
CA GLU A 67 -13.80 -6.79 7.87
C GLU A 67 -13.54 -5.33 7.46
N THR A 68 -13.46 -4.45 8.46
CA THR A 68 -13.19 -3.03 8.28
C THR A 68 -11.87 -2.64 8.96
N PHE A 69 -11.32 -1.49 8.58
CA PHE A 69 -10.20 -0.88 9.29
C PHE A 69 -10.30 0.64 9.16
N GLU A 70 -10.32 1.36 10.28
CA GLU A 70 -10.22 2.81 10.29
C GLU A 70 -8.93 3.32 10.96
N CYS A 71 -8.47 4.48 10.51
CA CYS A 71 -7.29 5.16 11.05
C CYS A 71 -7.45 6.68 10.94
N ILE A 72 -7.62 7.33 12.09
CA ILE A 72 -7.65 8.80 12.19
C ILE A 72 -6.27 9.26 12.62
N ARG A 73 -5.61 10.08 11.78
CA ARG A 73 -4.27 10.62 12.06
C ARG A 73 -4.36 12.13 12.17
N GLU A 74 -4.58 12.64 13.39
CA GLU A 74 -4.63 14.08 13.64
C GLU A 74 -3.31 14.77 13.29
N ASP A 75 -2.18 14.11 13.58
CA ASP A 75 -0.83 14.60 13.29
C ASP A 75 -0.54 14.72 11.78
N LYS A 76 -1.19 13.89 10.95
CA LYS A 76 -1.11 13.93 9.48
C LYS A 76 -2.33 14.54 8.80
N GLY A 77 -3.36 14.91 9.56
CA GLY A 77 -4.55 15.61 9.08
C GLY A 77 -5.48 14.79 8.17
N PHE A 78 -5.51 13.46 8.29
CA PHE A 78 -6.43 12.61 7.51
C PHE A 78 -7.25 11.64 8.36
N GLN A 79 -8.38 11.21 7.81
CA GLN A 79 -9.23 10.13 8.32
C GLN A 79 -9.34 9.06 7.23
N PHE A 80 -9.01 7.81 7.55
CA PHE A 80 -8.99 6.67 6.63
C PHE A 80 -10.00 5.61 7.06
N ILE A 81 -10.67 5.00 6.08
CA ILE A 81 -11.52 3.82 6.23
C ILE A 81 -11.25 2.83 5.09
N ALA A 82 -11.27 1.54 5.40
CA ALA A 82 -11.20 0.47 4.43
C ALA A 82 -12.13 -0.69 4.78
N GLU A 83 -12.56 -1.41 3.75
CA GLU A 83 -13.40 -2.61 3.89
C GLU A 83 -12.99 -3.69 2.89
N GLN A 84 -13.08 -4.95 3.34
CA GLN A 84 -13.03 -6.11 2.47
C GLN A 84 -14.41 -6.40 1.86
N VAL A 85 -14.67 -5.82 0.69
CA VAL A 85 -15.98 -5.89 0.01
C VAL A 85 -16.19 -7.17 -0.81
N SER A 86 -15.15 -7.94 -1.07
CA SER A 86 -15.28 -9.27 -1.69
C SER A 86 -14.18 -10.22 -1.26
N HIS A 87 -14.46 -11.52 -1.20
CA HIS A 87 -13.47 -12.56 -0.87
C HIS A 87 -13.16 -13.49 -2.05
N HIS A 88 -14.07 -13.61 -3.03
CA HIS A 88 -13.90 -14.42 -4.23
C HIS A 88 -14.43 -13.67 -5.47
N PRO A 89 -13.56 -12.92 -6.18
CA PRO A 89 -12.14 -12.66 -5.88
C PRO A 89 -11.96 -11.74 -4.65
N PRO A 90 -10.79 -11.76 -3.98
CA PRO A 90 -10.52 -10.82 -2.89
C PRO A 90 -10.44 -9.39 -3.43
N VAL A 91 -11.29 -8.51 -2.90
CA VAL A 91 -11.34 -7.08 -3.20
C VAL A 91 -11.35 -6.33 -1.88
N SER A 92 -10.36 -5.47 -1.68
CA SER A 92 -10.32 -4.49 -0.59
C SER A 92 -10.49 -3.11 -1.19
N VAL A 93 -11.29 -2.25 -0.56
CA VAL A 93 -11.42 -0.84 -0.96
C VAL A 93 -11.02 0.05 0.21
N CYS A 94 -10.52 1.23 -0.09
CA CYS A 94 -10.27 2.24 0.93
C CYS A 94 -10.61 3.65 0.44
N HIS A 95 -10.82 4.52 1.42
CA HIS A 95 -11.08 5.93 1.25
C HIS A 95 -10.42 6.69 2.40
N ALA A 96 -9.78 7.81 2.09
CA ALA A 96 -9.30 8.74 3.09
C ALA A 96 -9.61 10.18 2.71
N GLU A 97 -10.00 10.97 3.70
CA GLU A 97 -10.26 12.39 3.56
C GLU A 97 -9.29 13.21 4.42
N SER A 98 -8.79 14.28 3.83
CA SER A 98 -8.02 15.35 4.45
C SER A 98 -8.64 16.68 4.03
N LYS A 99 -8.23 17.78 4.67
CA LYS A 99 -8.54 19.13 4.18
C LYS A 99 -7.99 19.38 2.77
N ASN A 100 -6.88 18.73 2.42
CA ASN A 100 -6.11 19.01 1.21
C ASN A 100 -6.28 17.97 0.10
N PHE A 101 -6.72 16.75 0.44
CA PHE A 101 -6.84 15.67 -0.52
C PHE A 101 -7.95 14.68 -0.14
N ILE A 102 -8.46 13.99 -1.16
CA ILE A 102 -9.25 12.76 -1.01
C ILE A 102 -8.46 11.65 -1.70
N PHE A 103 -8.20 10.54 -1.02
CA PHE A 103 -7.52 9.36 -1.54
C PHE A 103 -8.49 8.19 -1.60
N GLN A 104 -8.54 7.47 -2.72
CA GLN A 104 -9.42 6.31 -2.91
C GLN A 104 -8.71 5.23 -3.72
N GLN A 105 -8.99 3.97 -3.40
CA GLN A 105 -8.44 2.84 -4.15
C GLN A 105 -9.34 1.61 -4.04
N ASP A 106 -9.53 0.89 -5.14
CA ASP A 106 -9.90 -0.52 -5.13
C ASP A 106 -8.66 -1.38 -5.37
N MET A 107 -8.49 -2.44 -4.59
CA MET A 107 -7.37 -3.36 -4.73
C MET A 107 -7.84 -4.80 -4.86
N ARG A 108 -7.50 -5.38 -6.00
CA ARG A 108 -7.57 -6.81 -6.29
C ARG A 108 -6.15 -7.32 -6.47
N ILE A 109 -5.92 -8.57 -6.11
CA ILE A 109 -4.61 -9.19 -6.27
C ILE A 109 -4.73 -10.45 -7.12
N LYS A 110 -3.92 -10.52 -8.17
CA LYS A 110 -3.68 -11.76 -8.92
C LYS A 110 -2.26 -12.24 -8.66
N THR A 111 -2.10 -13.48 -8.23
CA THR A 111 -0.77 -14.06 -7.98
C THR A 111 -0.35 -15.00 -9.10
N LYS A 112 0.93 -14.99 -9.50
CA LYS A 112 1.55 -15.98 -10.38
C LYS A 112 2.77 -16.60 -9.71
N PHE A 113 2.83 -17.93 -9.68
CA PHE A 113 3.93 -18.68 -9.11
C PHE A 113 4.87 -19.19 -10.20
N TRP A 114 6.16 -18.89 -10.07
CA TRP A 114 7.21 -19.20 -11.05
C TRP A 114 8.25 -20.20 -10.49
N GLY A 115 7.82 -21.09 -9.60
CA GLY A 115 8.70 -22.08 -8.96
C GLY A 115 9.51 -21.53 -7.80
N LYS A 116 10.39 -20.53 -8.03
CA LYS A 116 11.22 -19.93 -6.95
C LYS A 116 10.77 -18.53 -6.52
N SER A 117 9.89 -17.91 -7.29
CA SER A 117 9.39 -16.55 -7.06
C SER A 117 7.88 -16.51 -7.22
N MET A 118 7.24 -15.52 -6.61
CA MET A 118 5.81 -15.24 -6.75
C MET A 118 5.63 -13.79 -7.16
N GLU A 119 4.96 -13.57 -8.29
CA GLU A 119 4.49 -12.26 -8.70
C GLU A 119 3.12 -11.99 -8.10
N ILE A 120 2.97 -10.80 -7.56
CA ILE A 120 1.74 -10.23 -7.02
C ILE A 120 1.40 -9.08 -7.96
N LEU A 121 0.34 -9.25 -8.74
CA LEU A 121 -0.15 -8.29 -9.71
C LEU A 121 -1.35 -7.57 -9.09
N PRO A 122 -1.15 -6.36 -8.52
CA PRO A 122 -2.26 -5.53 -8.10
C PRO A 122 -3.08 -5.10 -9.31
N LEU A 123 -4.40 -5.20 -9.20
CA LEU A 123 -5.38 -4.74 -10.16
C LEU A 123 -6.30 -3.74 -9.46
N GLY A 124 -6.64 -2.66 -10.15
CA GLY A 124 -7.39 -1.54 -9.60
C GLY A 124 -6.69 -0.22 -9.89
N THR A 125 -7.38 0.87 -9.61
CA THR A 125 -6.91 2.23 -9.88
C THR A 125 -6.84 3.01 -8.58
N ILE A 126 -5.76 3.77 -8.42
CA ILE A 126 -5.61 4.71 -7.32
C ILE A 126 -6.13 6.06 -7.78
N HIS A 127 -6.84 6.75 -6.91
CA HIS A 127 -7.39 8.07 -7.14
C HIS A 127 -6.94 9.03 -6.05
N VAL A 128 -6.48 10.21 -6.45
CA VAL A 128 -6.26 11.36 -5.55
C VAL A 128 -6.93 12.59 -6.13
N PHE A 129 -7.85 13.16 -5.39
CA PHE A 129 -8.47 14.44 -5.70
C PHE A 129 -7.89 15.54 -4.80
N LEU A 130 -7.50 16.68 -5.38
CA LEU A 130 -7.03 17.86 -4.66
C LEU A 130 -8.10 18.96 -4.75
N PRO A 131 -8.93 19.18 -3.70
CA PRO A 131 -10.06 20.11 -3.78
C PRO A 131 -9.68 21.56 -4.11
N LYS A 132 -8.52 22.02 -3.62
CA LYS A 132 -8.06 23.41 -3.79
C LYS A 132 -7.81 23.79 -5.25
N THR A 133 -7.25 22.86 -6.04
CA THR A 133 -6.94 23.08 -7.46
C THR A 133 -7.95 22.40 -8.38
N ASN A 134 -8.88 21.61 -7.83
CA ASN A 134 -9.85 20.80 -8.56
C ASN A 134 -9.17 19.83 -9.54
N ASP A 135 -8.02 19.29 -9.15
CA ASP A 135 -7.29 18.28 -9.93
C ASP A 135 -7.65 16.88 -9.43
N HIS A 136 -7.83 15.94 -10.36
CA HIS A 136 -8.02 14.53 -10.08
C HIS A 136 -6.94 13.72 -10.79
N TYR A 137 -6.13 13.02 -9.99
CA TYR A 137 -5.07 12.16 -10.46
C TYR A 137 -5.48 10.70 -10.33
N GLN A 138 -5.09 9.89 -11.30
CA GLN A 138 -5.25 8.44 -11.23
C GLN A 138 -4.02 7.70 -11.74
N TRP A 139 -3.74 6.53 -11.16
CA TRP A 139 -2.65 5.67 -11.62
C TRP A 139 -2.83 4.19 -11.31
N ASN A 140 -2.12 3.36 -12.06
CA ASN A 140 -2.02 1.93 -11.82
C ASN A 140 -0.86 1.60 -10.86
N LYS A 141 -0.97 0.48 -10.14
CA LYS A 141 0.15 -0.11 -9.41
C LYS A 141 1.06 -0.94 -10.33
N VAL A 142 2.29 -1.17 -9.89
CA VAL A 142 3.27 -2.04 -10.57
C VAL A 142 3.31 -3.44 -9.93
N THR A 143 4.02 -4.36 -10.57
CA THR A 143 4.13 -5.75 -10.08
C THR A 143 5.11 -5.84 -8.93
N THR A 144 4.71 -6.48 -7.83
CA THR A 144 5.63 -6.92 -6.77
C THR A 144 6.05 -8.36 -7.03
N CYS A 145 7.34 -8.66 -6.94
CA CYS A 145 7.85 -10.02 -7.05
C CYS A 145 8.62 -10.40 -5.80
N VAL A 146 8.14 -11.42 -5.09
CA VAL A 146 8.87 -12.00 -3.96
C VAL A 146 9.72 -13.14 -4.49
N HIS A 147 11.03 -12.97 -4.42
CA HIS A 147 12.01 -13.96 -4.83
C HIS A 147 12.37 -14.89 -3.68
N ASN A 148 12.96 -16.04 -4.01
CA ASN A 148 13.57 -16.95 -3.04
C ASN A 148 12.59 -17.52 -2.00
N LEU A 149 11.36 -17.84 -2.40
CA LEU A 149 10.27 -18.26 -1.49
C LEU A 149 10.64 -19.44 -0.56
N PHE A 150 11.51 -20.33 -1.03
CA PHE A 150 11.94 -21.54 -0.31
C PHE A 150 13.38 -21.47 0.25
N SER A 151 14.06 -20.32 0.15
CA SER A 151 15.39 -20.13 0.76
C SER A 151 15.34 -19.02 1.82
N GLY A 152 16.41 -18.92 2.63
CA GLY A 152 16.43 -18.03 3.79
C GLY A 152 16.44 -16.52 3.47
N GLN A 153 16.97 -16.13 2.31
CA GLN A 153 17.07 -14.71 1.91
C GLN A 153 16.00 -14.37 0.86
N ARG A 154 14.77 -14.19 1.33
CA ARG A 154 13.68 -13.61 0.53
C ARG A 154 13.94 -12.12 0.31
N TRP A 155 13.54 -11.63 -0.85
CA TRP A 155 13.58 -10.21 -1.16
C TRP A 155 12.46 -9.84 -2.13
N ALA A 156 12.00 -8.60 -2.06
CA ALA A 156 10.94 -8.06 -2.90
C ALA A 156 11.55 -7.19 -4.00
N ASP A 157 11.12 -7.39 -5.23
CA ASP A 157 11.35 -6.47 -6.34
C ASP A 157 10.04 -5.81 -6.75
N GLN A 158 10.14 -4.60 -7.28
CA GLN A 158 9.02 -3.85 -7.85
C GLN A 158 9.36 -3.50 -9.28
N TYR A 159 8.52 -3.87 -10.24
CA TYR A 159 8.78 -3.57 -11.64
C TYR A 159 7.52 -3.43 -12.49
N GLY A 160 7.68 -2.71 -13.60
CA GLY A 160 6.61 -2.40 -14.54
C GLY A 160 6.50 -0.91 -14.80
N GLU A 161 5.51 -0.53 -15.59
CA GLU A 161 5.22 0.87 -15.90
C GLU A 161 4.07 1.36 -15.02
N MET A 162 4.25 2.53 -14.42
CA MET A 162 3.22 3.30 -13.74
C MET A 162 2.91 4.52 -14.61
N LEU A 163 1.64 4.70 -14.94
CA LEU A 163 1.15 5.88 -15.64
C LEU A 163 0.22 6.66 -14.73
N ILE A 164 0.62 7.88 -14.40
CA ILE A 164 -0.17 8.84 -13.65
C ILE A 164 -0.78 9.82 -14.65
N THR A 165 -2.10 9.92 -14.67
CA THR A 165 -2.83 10.88 -15.49
C THR A 165 -3.62 11.82 -14.60
N GLU A 166 -3.64 13.08 -15.00
CA GLU A 166 -4.59 14.07 -14.49
C GLU A 166 -5.83 14.04 -15.39
N GLU A 167 -7.04 14.11 -14.82
CA GLU A 167 -8.31 13.87 -15.54
C GLU A 167 -8.50 14.80 -16.75
N ASN A 168 -8.04 16.06 -16.67
CA ASN A 168 -8.11 16.99 -17.80
C ASN A 168 -7.09 16.66 -18.93
N GLY A 169 -6.20 15.68 -18.72
CA GLY A 169 -5.24 15.17 -19.70
C GLY A 169 -4.08 16.14 -20.01
N ASP A 170 -3.91 17.14 -19.17
CA ASP A 170 -3.08 18.31 -19.45
C ASP A 170 -1.61 18.10 -19.01
N ALA A 171 -1.40 17.15 -18.09
CA ALA A 171 -0.11 16.61 -17.69
C ALA A 171 -0.22 15.09 -17.45
N THR A 172 0.84 14.36 -17.78
CA THR A 172 0.97 12.93 -17.44
C THR A 172 2.33 12.67 -16.82
N CYS A 173 2.46 11.63 -16.01
CA CYS A 173 3.75 11.14 -15.56
C CYS A 173 3.87 9.65 -15.88
N LYS A 174 4.96 9.27 -16.56
CA LYS A 174 5.27 7.87 -16.83
C LYS A 174 6.53 7.50 -16.05
N LEU A 175 6.42 6.53 -15.17
CA LEU A 175 7.52 5.97 -14.38
C LEU A 175 7.73 4.50 -14.75
N THR A 176 8.99 4.11 -14.87
CA THR A 176 9.43 2.74 -15.11
C THR A 176 10.16 2.26 -13.88
N PHE A 177 9.63 1.22 -13.25
CA PHE A 177 10.28 0.46 -12.20
C PHE A 177 11.09 -0.66 -12.87
N VAL A 178 12.41 -0.63 -12.71
CA VAL A 178 13.33 -1.48 -13.45
C VAL A 178 13.35 -2.88 -12.85
N LYS A 179 12.91 -3.88 -13.64
CA LYS A 179 13.11 -5.29 -13.31
C LYS A 179 14.60 -5.61 -13.31
N ALA A 180 15.15 -6.00 -12.17
CA ALA A 180 16.57 -6.18 -12.01
C ALA A 180 16.90 -7.46 -11.22
N SER A 181 18.08 -8.04 -11.47
CA SER A 181 18.58 -9.11 -10.62
C SER A 181 19.14 -8.55 -9.31
N TYR A 182 19.23 -9.40 -8.29
CA TYR A 182 19.68 -9.01 -6.94
C TYR A 182 21.05 -8.31 -6.90
N TRP A 183 21.96 -8.63 -7.83
CA TRP A 183 23.32 -8.09 -7.92
C TRP A 183 23.45 -6.93 -8.92
N SER A 184 22.37 -6.52 -9.56
CA SER A 184 22.40 -5.44 -10.55
C SER A 184 22.56 -4.09 -9.87
N SER A 185 23.35 -3.20 -10.47
CA SER A 185 23.41 -1.79 -10.03
C SER A 185 22.09 -1.04 -10.26
N LYS A 186 21.22 -1.56 -11.14
CA LYS A 186 19.88 -1.03 -11.43
C LYS A 186 18.80 -1.54 -10.48
N ARG A 187 19.19 -2.28 -9.43
CA ARG A 187 18.25 -2.83 -8.46
C ARG A 187 17.45 -1.71 -7.80
N HIS A 188 16.13 -1.88 -7.80
CA HIS A 188 15.14 -0.92 -7.29
C HIS A 188 15.06 0.42 -8.03
N GLU A 189 15.73 0.55 -9.18
CA GLU A 189 15.75 1.80 -9.93
C GLU A 189 14.34 2.16 -10.43
N VAL A 190 14.00 3.43 -10.27
CA VAL A 190 12.80 4.05 -10.84
C VAL A 190 13.25 5.25 -11.63
N PHE A 191 12.79 5.37 -12.88
CA PHE A 191 13.03 6.56 -13.69
C PHE A 191 11.81 6.88 -14.55
N GLY A 192 11.71 8.13 -14.99
CA GLY A 192 10.61 8.55 -15.83
C GLY A 192 10.57 10.05 -16.01
N ALA A 193 9.42 10.55 -16.44
CA ALA A 193 9.25 11.96 -16.68
C ALA A 193 7.80 12.41 -16.47
N VAL A 194 7.66 13.66 -16.07
CA VAL A 194 6.43 14.44 -16.23
C VAL A 194 6.41 14.99 -17.65
N LEU A 195 5.30 14.77 -18.35
CA LEU A 195 5.07 15.15 -19.73
C LEU A 195 3.95 16.17 -19.80
N SER A 196 4.14 17.17 -20.66
CA SER A 196 3.06 18.06 -21.11
C SER A 196 2.06 17.31 -22.00
N ARG A 197 0.90 17.94 -22.26
CA ARG A 197 -0.11 17.45 -23.21
C ARG A 197 0.45 17.08 -24.59
N ASP A 198 1.47 17.79 -25.07
CA ASP A 198 2.12 17.51 -26.35
C ASP A 198 3.15 16.36 -26.28
N GLY A 199 3.28 15.70 -25.13
CA GLY A 199 4.27 14.64 -24.89
C GLY A 199 5.70 15.16 -24.64
N LYS A 200 5.91 16.47 -24.53
CA LYS A 200 7.24 17.03 -24.21
C LYS A 200 7.56 16.82 -22.74
N VAL A 201 8.79 16.38 -22.46
CA VAL A 201 9.34 16.24 -21.11
C VAL A 201 9.45 17.61 -20.44
N VAL A 202 8.81 17.73 -19.27
CA VAL A 202 8.88 18.93 -18.41
C VAL A 202 9.84 18.68 -17.25
N HIS A 203 9.71 17.54 -16.57
CA HIS A 203 10.60 17.14 -15.48
C HIS A 203 11.06 15.69 -15.66
N ASN A 204 12.34 15.44 -15.42
CA ASN A 204 12.87 14.09 -15.30
C ASN A 204 12.82 13.65 -13.84
N LEU A 205 12.39 12.42 -13.61
CA LEU A 205 12.34 11.77 -12.31
C LEU A 205 13.25 10.54 -12.32
N PHE A 206 14.04 10.36 -11.28
CA PHE A 206 14.91 9.20 -11.15
C PHE A 206 15.26 8.92 -9.69
N GLY A 207 15.63 7.68 -9.38
CA GLY A 207 16.06 7.28 -8.05
C GLY A 207 15.85 5.80 -7.82
N LYS A 208 15.59 5.43 -6.57
CA LYS A 208 15.22 4.07 -6.18
C LYS A 208 14.07 4.12 -5.18
N TRP A 209 13.07 3.26 -5.38
CA TRP A 209 11.91 3.18 -4.49
C TRP A 209 12.25 2.75 -3.05
N THR A 210 13.48 2.31 -2.80
CA THR A 210 14.00 1.97 -1.46
C THR A 210 14.85 3.07 -0.82
N GLU A 211 15.24 4.13 -1.54
CA GLU A 211 16.26 5.08 -1.06
C GLU A 211 15.82 6.54 -1.21
N ALA A 212 15.38 6.95 -2.39
CA ALA A 212 15.03 8.34 -2.68
C ALA A 212 14.44 8.48 -4.09
N LEU A 213 13.62 9.51 -4.29
CA LEU A 213 13.23 10.01 -5.61
C LEU A 213 13.74 11.44 -5.80
N TYR A 214 14.32 11.69 -6.97
CA TYR A 214 14.89 12.97 -7.38
C TYR A 214 14.19 13.52 -8.62
N CYS A 215 14.19 14.84 -8.75
CA CYS A 215 13.64 15.56 -9.89
C CYS A 215 14.66 16.55 -10.46
N GLY A 216 14.72 16.63 -11.79
CA GLY A 216 15.54 17.59 -12.52
C GLY A 216 16.68 16.97 -13.30
N VAL A 217 17.66 17.79 -13.68
CA VAL A 217 18.85 17.39 -14.45
C VAL A 217 20.07 17.96 -13.74
N ALA A 218 21.20 17.25 -13.80
CA ALA A 218 22.44 17.75 -13.24
C ALA A 218 22.81 19.13 -13.85
N PRO A 219 23.28 20.10 -13.05
CA PRO A 219 23.60 20.01 -11.61
C PRO A 219 22.45 20.41 -10.65
N THR A 220 21.24 20.73 -11.13
CA THR A 220 20.13 21.32 -10.35
C THR A 220 19.14 20.29 -9.79
N VAL A 221 19.61 19.06 -9.53
CA VAL A 221 18.79 17.95 -9.04
C VAL A 221 18.26 18.24 -7.64
N LYS A 222 16.94 18.09 -7.44
CA LYS A 222 16.28 18.20 -6.14
C LYS A 222 15.83 16.83 -5.66
N CYS A 223 16.01 16.55 -4.38
CA CYS A 223 15.41 15.36 -3.75
C CYS A 223 13.96 15.69 -3.36
N ILE A 224 13.01 14.89 -3.83
CA ILE A 224 11.57 15.13 -3.62
C ILE A 224 11.03 14.26 -2.49
N TRP A 225 11.55 13.05 -2.37
CA TRP A 225 11.15 12.09 -1.34
C TRP A 225 12.32 11.18 -0.92
N ARG A 226 12.32 10.78 0.35
CA ARG A 226 13.15 9.72 0.94
C ARG A 226 12.34 8.99 2.00
N PRO A 227 12.55 7.69 2.22
CA PRO A 227 11.92 6.97 3.31
C PRO A 227 12.42 7.51 4.66
N GLY A 228 11.55 7.42 5.67
CA GLY A 228 11.91 7.70 7.06
C GLY A 228 12.93 6.71 7.61
N THR A 229 13.54 7.05 8.74
CA THR A 229 14.43 6.13 9.46
C THR A 229 13.61 4.98 10.05
N MET A 230 14.06 3.74 9.81
CA MET A 230 13.46 2.57 10.43
C MET A 230 13.66 2.60 11.95
N PRO A 231 12.69 2.13 12.75
CA PRO A 231 12.87 1.95 14.19
C PRO A 231 14.10 1.07 14.51
N GLU A 232 14.65 1.25 15.70
CA GLU A 232 15.59 0.27 16.26
C GLU A 232 14.91 -1.11 16.31
N ASP A 233 15.67 -2.16 16.07
CA ASP A 233 15.17 -3.55 16.08
C ASP A 233 14.00 -3.86 15.13
N TYR A 234 13.79 -3.06 14.06
CA TYR A 234 12.72 -3.28 13.08
C TYR A 234 12.68 -4.72 12.51
N GLU A 235 13.82 -5.41 12.44
CA GLU A 235 13.92 -6.81 12.01
C GLU A 235 13.24 -7.80 12.97
N LEU A 236 13.21 -7.49 14.28
CA LEU A 236 12.48 -8.28 15.27
C LEU A 236 10.96 -8.10 15.15
N TYR A 237 10.53 -6.95 14.62
CA TYR A 237 9.14 -6.57 14.46
C TYR A 237 8.73 -6.55 12.99
N TYR A 238 8.98 -7.67 12.30
CA TYR A 238 8.47 -7.96 10.95
C TYR A 238 8.93 -7.00 9.84
N GLY A 239 9.93 -6.16 10.10
CA GLY A 239 10.37 -5.12 9.17
C GLY A 239 9.48 -3.88 9.15
N PHE A 240 8.72 -3.62 10.22
CA PHE A 240 7.74 -2.52 10.26
C PHE A 240 8.39 -1.15 10.31
N THR A 241 7.82 -0.20 9.56
CA THR A 241 8.07 1.23 9.75
C THR A 241 7.41 1.68 11.04
N ARG A 242 7.78 2.86 11.55
CA ARG A 242 7.08 3.43 12.72
C ARG A 242 5.58 3.58 12.45
N PHE A 243 5.22 4.01 11.24
CA PHE A 243 3.82 4.13 10.83
C PHE A 243 3.10 2.78 10.90
N ALA A 244 3.71 1.69 10.42
CA ALA A 244 3.12 0.36 10.45
C ALA A 244 2.93 -0.19 11.88
N ILE A 245 3.86 0.08 12.80
CA ILE A 245 3.74 -0.32 14.22
C ILE A 245 2.48 0.27 14.85
N GLU A 246 2.15 1.53 14.53
CA GLU A 246 1.01 2.26 15.09
C GLU A 246 -0.35 1.77 14.56
N LEU A 247 -0.41 0.99 13.47
CA LEU A 247 -1.67 0.66 12.79
C LEU A 247 -2.56 -0.32 13.53
N ASN A 248 -2.00 -1.22 14.33
CA ASN A 248 -2.76 -2.24 15.05
C ASN A 248 -2.88 -1.96 16.56
N GLU A 249 -2.39 -0.81 17.00
CA GLU A 249 -2.58 -0.36 18.38
C GLU A 249 -4.07 -0.15 18.66
N LEU A 250 -4.52 -0.65 19.82
CA LEU A 250 -5.89 -0.53 20.29
C LEU A 250 -5.86 -0.04 21.74
N ASP A 251 -6.09 1.25 21.94
CA ASP A 251 -6.25 1.82 23.26
C ASP A 251 -7.72 1.76 23.74
N PRO A 252 -7.97 1.87 25.06
CA PRO A 252 -9.32 1.74 25.62
C PRO A 252 -10.32 2.82 25.21
N GLU A 253 -9.88 4.01 24.78
CA GLU A 253 -10.80 5.04 24.31
C GLU A 253 -11.19 4.78 22.86
N LEU A 254 -10.23 4.39 22.02
CA LEU A 254 -10.49 3.97 20.65
C LEU A 254 -11.42 2.74 20.60
N GLU A 255 -11.23 1.76 21.48
CA GLU A 255 -12.08 0.56 21.58
C GLU A 255 -13.59 0.89 21.71
N LYS A 256 -13.94 1.98 22.40
CA LYS A 256 -15.35 2.38 22.59
C LYS A 256 -15.99 2.98 21.34
N LEU A 257 -15.18 3.42 20.38
CA LEU A 257 -15.61 4.15 19.18
C LEU A 257 -15.66 3.26 17.93
N LEU A 258 -14.77 2.25 17.87
CA LEU A 258 -14.62 1.39 16.72
C LEU A 258 -15.83 0.47 16.50
N PRO A 259 -16.18 0.17 15.23
CA PRO A 259 -17.14 -0.88 14.94
C PRO A 259 -16.55 -2.27 15.32
N PRO A 260 -17.38 -3.26 15.66
CA PRO A 260 -16.91 -4.61 16.00
C PRO A 260 -16.25 -5.35 14.82
N THR A 261 -16.35 -4.79 13.60
CA THR A 261 -15.70 -5.29 12.39
C THR A 261 -14.28 -4.75 12.21
N ASP A 262 -13.82 -3.81 13.04
CA ASP A 262 -12.47 -3.26 12.93
C ASP A 262 -11.41 -4.33 13.15
N THR A 263 -10.40 -4.33 12.28
CA THR A 263 -9.29 -5.30 12.27
C THR A 263 -8.59 -5.40 13.62
N ARG A 264 -8.56 -4.35 14.44
CA ARG A 264 -7.91 -4.38 15.77
C ARG A 264 -8.56 -5.38 16.74
N PHE A 265 -9.82 -5.72 16.51
CA PHE A 265 -10.55 -6.74 17.28
C PHE A 265 -10.32 -8.17 16.77
N ARG A 266 -9.60 -8.33 15.65
CA ARG A 266 -9.39 -9.62 15.01
C ARG A 266 -8.42 -10.49 15.83
N PRO A 267 -8.87 -11.61 16.42
CA PRO A 267 -8.12 -12.27 17.47
C PRO A 267 -6.89 -13.06 16.99
N ASP A 268 -6.93 -13.68 15.80
CA ASP A 268 -5.75 -14.37 15.25
C ASP A 268 -4.58 -13.41 14.98
N GLN A 269 -4.88 -12.20 14.51
CA GLN A 269 -3.89 -11.15 14.29
C GLN A 269 -3.31 -10.63 15.62
N ARG A 270 -4.15 -10.34 16.62
CA ARG A 270 -3.69 -9.91 17.95
C ARG A 270 -2.84 -10.96 18.64
N LEU A 271 -3.26 -12.22 18.62
CA LEU A 271 -2.51 -13.33 19.23
C LEU A 271 -1.14 -13.54 18.57
N LEU A 272 -1.03 -13.30 17.26
CA LEU A 272 0.26 -13.32 16.57
C LEU A 272 1.18 -12.18 17.07
N GLU A 273 0.64 -10.98 17.18
CA GLU A 273 1.36 -9.80 17.67
C GLU A 273 1.88 -9.99 19.11
N GLU A 274 1.08 -10.64 19.97
CA GLU A 274 1.45 -10.99 21.35
C GLU A 274 2.40 -12.20 21.44
N GLY A 275 2.79 -12.80 20.31
CA GLY A 275 3.70 -13.94 20.25
C GLY A 275 3.06 -15.29 20.56
N ASN A 276 1.74 -15.36 20.75
CA ASN A 276 1.02 -16.60 21.01
C ASN A 276 0.65 -17.35 19.71
N ILE A 277 1.67 -17.88 19.04
CA ILE A 277 1.57 -18.53 17.73
C ILE A 277 0.54 -19.68 17.70
N ALA A 278 0.52 -20.51 18.74
CA ALA A 278 -0.37 -21.66 18.80
C ALA A 278 -1.85 -21.24 18.85
N ALA A 279 -2.18 -20.26 19.70
CA ALA A 279 -3.54 -19.73 19.78
C ALA A 279 -3.93 -18.96 18.52
N ALA A 280 -2.98 -18.21 17.93
CA ALA A 280 -3.20 -17.50 16.68
C ALA A 280 -3.59 -18.45 15.53
N GLU A 281 -2.90 -19.60 15.40
CA GLU A 281 -3.22 -20.60 14.38
C GLU A 281 -4.61 -21.21 14.58
N ILE A 282 -4.99 -21.54 15.83
CA ILE A 282 -6.33 -22.06 16.14
C ILE A 282 -7.41 -21.04 15.80
N SER A 283 -7.24 -19.80 16.27
CA SER A 283 -8.17 -18.69 16.01
C SER A 283 -8.34 -18.44 14.51
N LYS A 284 -7.23 -18.44 13.76
CA LYS A 284 -7.22 -18.27 12.30
C LYS A 284 -8.04 -19.33 11.59
N GLN A 285 -7.87 -20.60 11.97
CA GLN A 285 -8.65 -21.71 11.41
C GLN A 285 -10.15 -21.58 11.71
N GLN A 286 -10.51 -21.14 12.92
CA GLN A 286 -11.91 -20.90 13.32
C GLN A 286 -12.55 -19.76 12.51
N ILE A 287 -11.83 -18.64 12.33
CA ILE A 287 -12.28 -17.50 11.52
C ILE A 287 -12.47 -17.91 10.05
N GLU A 288 -11.48 -18.58 9.46
CA GLU A 288 -11.55 -19.07 8.08
C GLU A 288 -12.68 -20.09 7.87
N GLN A 289 -12.94 -20.96 8.84
CA GLN A 289 -14.07 -21.90 8.79
C GLN A 289 -15.41 -21.16 8.89
N SER A 290 -15.55 -20.26 9.87
CA SER A 290 -16.78 -19.48 10.07
C SER A 290 -17.14 -18.66 8.84
N GLN A 291 -16.16 -18.07 8.15
CA GLN A 291 -16.38 -17.36 6.89
C GLN A 291 -16.88 -18.31 5.78
N ARG A 292 -16.29 -19.51 5.66
CA ARG A 292 -16.74 -20.52 4.67
C ARG A 292 -18.18 -20.96 4.93
N ASP A 293 -18.55 -21.15 6.18
CA ASP A 293 -19.91 -21.55 6.56
C ASP A 293 -20.93 -20.44 6.28
N ARG A 294 -20.59 -19.18 6.60
CA ARG A 294 -21.42 -18.00 6.25
C ARG A 294 -21.61 -17.88 4.73
N ARG A 295 -20.55 -18.09 3.95
CA ARG A 295 -20.62 -18.08 2.49
C ARG A 295 -21.54 -19.18 1.97
N LYS A 296 -21.35 -20.42 2.42
CA LYS A 296 -22.18 -21.56 2.01
C LYS A 296 -23.65 -21.32 2.32
N ARG A 297 -23.96 -20.80 3.51
CA ARG A 297 -25.34 -20.44 3.89
C ARG A 297 -25.94 -19.37 2.97
N ARG A 298 -25.18 -18.32 2.62
CA ARG A 298 -25.63 -17.30 1.67
C ARG A 298 -25.93 -17.89 0.29
N GLU A 299 -25.06 -18.75 -0.22
CA GLU A 299 -25.24 -19.44 -1.49
C GLU A 299 -26.48 -20.35 -1.47
N GLU A 300 -26.70 -21.11 -0.39
CA GLU A 300 -27.90 -21.95 -0.20
C GLU A 300 -29.21 -21.14 -0.16
N LEU A 301 -29.16 -19.92 0.40
CA LEU A 301 -30.31 -19.03 0.49
C LEU A 301 -30.49 -18.12 -0.74
N GLY A 302 -29.56 -18.14 -1.70
CA GLY A 302 -29.56 -17.23 -2.84
C GLY A 302 -29.40 -15.75 -2.45
N ILE A 303 -28.72 -15.47 -1.34
CA ILE A 303 -28.51 -14.11 -0.82
C ILE A 303 -27.15 -13.59 -1.27
N GLU A 304 -27.12 -12.45 -1.96
CA GLU A 304 -25.88 -11.73 -2.23
C GLU A 304 -25.41 -10.97 -0.97
N TYR A 305 -24.10 -10.86 -0.82
CA TYR A 305 -23.52 -10.02 0.24
C TYR A 305 -23.71 -8.55 -0.13
N VAL A 306 -24.16 -7.75 0.84
CA VAL A 306 -24.32 -6.30 0.75
C VAL A 306 -23.37 -5.65 1.73
#